data_AF-A0A962CGX0-F1
#
_entry.id   AF-A0A962CGX0-F1
#
_cell.length_a   1.000
_cell.length_b   1.000
_cell.length_c   1.000
_cell.angle_alpha   90.00
_cell.angle_beta   90.00
_cell.angle_gamma   90.00
#
_symmetry.space_group_name_H-M   'P 1'
#
loop_
_entity.id
_entity.type
_entity.pdbx_description
1 polymer ?
#
loop_
_entity_poly.entity_id
_entity_poly.type
_entity_poly.pdbx_seq_one_letter_code
_entity_poly.pdbx_strand_id
1 'polypeptide(L)'
;MTAAALATPAIAQQRLSLAERVERLEQQASGRGGAQGSIELVNQVQALQSQVQVLQGQIEELRHQLSEAQGRAKDQYIDLDSRIGRIEGRSGGAMAPAASPAPADQGLQDIELGTPPQGDTNSLTPDDAQLAPPDDAGASAPMASDSTAADLVPDTADPEAEKRAYDEAFSALKDGRYSESARRFQTYIAQYPDGDLTGNAYYWL
;
A
#
# COMPACT_ATOMS: atom_id res chain seq x y z
N MET A 1 -52.93 -70.90 -2.78
CA MET A 1 -52.30 -69.85 -1.95
C MET A 1 -51.40 -69.05 -2.90
N THR A 2 -51.90 -67.97 -3.49
CA THR A 2 -51.68 -66.56 -3.08
C THR A 2 -50.19 -66.17 -3.21
N ALA A 3 -49.79 -65.53 -4.32
CA ALA A 3 -49.81 -64.08 -4.60
C ALA A 3 -48.59 -63.33 -4.05
N ALA A 4 -47.78 -62.74 -4.93
CA ALA A 4 -47.04 -61.48 -4.69
C ALA A 4 -46.41 -60.97 -6.00
N ALA A 5 -47.16 -60.14 -6.71
CA ALA A 5 -46.63 -59.17 -7.66
C ALA A 5 -46.21 -57.93 -6.87
N LEU A 6 -44.97 -57.44 -7.03
CA LEU A 6 -44.57 -56.11 -6.59
C LEU A 6 -43.69 -55.48 -7.66
N ALA A 7 -44.21 -54.36 -8.17
CA ALA A 7 -43.73 -53.60 -9.29
C ALA A 7 -42.37 -52.94 -9.03
N THR A 8 -41.52 -52.95 -10.05
CA THR A 8 -40.37 -52.04 -10.17
C THR A 8 -40.86 -50.59 -10.11
N PRO A 9 -40.28 -49.71 -9.28
CA PRO A 9 -40.60 -48.30 -9.35
C PRO A 9 -40.04 -47.75 -10.66
N ALA A 10 -40.95 -47.33 -11.54
CA ALA A 10 -40.62 -46.51 -12.67
C ALA A 10 -39.91 -45.24 -12.16
N ILE A 11 -38.63 -45.11 -12.49
CA ILE A 11 -37.91 -43.83 -12.42
C ILE A 11 -38.44 -42.99 -13.59
N ALA A 12 -39.70 -42.58 -13.49
CA ALA A 12 -40.34 -41.59 -14.33
C ALA A 12 -40.30 -40.24 -13.60
N GLN A 13 -39.10 -39.84 -13.16
CA GLN A 13 -38.82 -38.43 -12.91
C GLN A 13 -38.75 -37.74 -14.27
N GLN A 14 -39.92 -37.33 -14.75
CA GLN A 14 -40.14 -36.04 -15.38
C GLN A 14 -38.96 -35.51 -16.21
N ARG A 15 -38.59 -36.24 -17.26
CA ARG A 15 -37.78 -35.66 -18.33
C ARG A 15 -38.68 -34.72 -19.10
N LEU A 16 -38.79 -33.48 -18.61
CA LEU A 16 -39.28 -32.37 -19.42
C LEU A 16 -38.61 -32.48 -20.78
N SER A 17 -39.42 -32.47 -21.85
CA SER A 17 -38.91 -32.72 -23.19
C SER A 17 -37.79 -31.73 -23.52
N LEU A 18 -36.83 -32.16 -24.33
CA LEU A 18 -35.73 -31.29 -24.73
C LEU A 18 -36.28 -30.02 -25.43
N ALA A 19 -37.38 -30.18 -26.17
CA ALA A 19 -38.13 -29.09 -26.78
C ALA A 19 -38.67 -28.10 -25.73
N GLU A 20 -39.24 -28.56 -24.62
CA GLU A 20 -39.75 -27.69 -23.56
C GLU A 20 -38.64 -26.95 -22.81
N ARG A 21 -37.47 -27.57 -22.69
CA ARG A 21 -36.28 -26.91 -22.14
C ARG A 21 -35.76 -25.83 -23.10
N VAL A 22 -35.76 -26.10 -24.39
CA VAL A 22 -35.34 -25.13 -25.42
C VAL A 22 -36.35 -23.98 -25.49
N GLU A 23 -37.64 -24.26 -25.50
CA GLU A 23 -38.68 -23.23 -25.55
C GLU A 23 -38.69 -22.35 -24.29
N ARG A 24 -38.40 -22.94 -23.12
CA ARG A 24 -38.21 -22.17 -21.88
C ARG A 24 -36.92 -21.34 -21.89
N LEU A 25 -35.85 -21.84 -22.51
CA LEU A 25 -34.61 -21.09 -22.72
C LEU A 25 -34.80 -19.95 -23.73
N GLU A 26 -35.58 -20.16 -24.77
CA GLU A 26 -35.95 -19.14 -25.76
C GLU A 26 -36.88 -18.10 -25.14
N GLN A 27 -37.90 -18.49 -24.36
CA GLN A 27 -38.72 -17.54 -23.60
C GLN A 27 -37.94 -16.78 -22.52
N GLN A 28 -36.95 -17.41 -21.89
CA GLN A 28 -36.08 -16.74 -20.92
C GLN A 28 -35.09 -15.78 -21.61
N ALA A 29 -34.53 -16.15 -22.76
CA ALA A 29 -33.63 -15.33 -23.55
C ALA A 29 -34.37 -14.13 -24.18
N SER A 30 -35.54 -14.37 -24.76
CA SER A 30 -36.34 -13.36 -25.48
C SER A 30 -37.17 -12.47 -24.55
N GLY A 31 -37.61 -12.97 -23.39
CA GLY A 31 -38.48 -12.21 -22.46
C GLY A 31 -37.77 -11.53 -21.29
N ARG A 32 -36.57 -11.99 -20.90
CA ARG A 32 -35.85 -11.55 -19.68
C ARG A 32 -34.47 -10.96 -19.95
N GLY A 33 -33.83 -11.29 -21.07
CA GLY A 33 -32.42 -10.92 -21.33
C GLY A 33 -32.19 -9.57 -21.99
N GLY A 34 -33.04 -9.16 -22.94
CA GLY A 34 -32.78 -8.00 -23.80
C GLY A 34 -33.18 -6.65 -23.18
N ALA A 35 -34.44 -6.51 -22.78
CA ALA A 35 -34.97 -5.25 -22.25
C ALA A 35 -34.72 -5.06 -20.74
N GLN A 36 -34.77 -6.15 -19.95
CA GLN A 36 -34.44 -6.07 -18.52
C GLN A 36 -32.93 -6.02 -18.31
N GLY A 37 -32.15 -6.72 -19.14
CA GLY A 37 -30.69 -6.66 -19.10
C GLY A 37 -30.12 -5.31 -19.54
N SER A 38 -30.75 -4.64 -20.51
CA SER A 38 -30.32 -3.28 -20.90
C SER A 38 -30.64 -2.24 -19.82
N ILE A 39 -31.78 -2.36 -19.11
CA ILE A 39 -32.12 -1.51 -17.96
C ILE A 39 -31.13 -1.75 -16.80
N GLU A 40 -30.77 -3.00 -16.53
CA GLU A 40 -29.77 -3.34 -15.51
C GLU A 40 -28.39 -2.76 -15.87
N LEU A 41 -27.97 -2.88 -17.13
CA LEU A 41 -26.71 -2.33 -17.60
C LEU A 41 -26.67 -0.80 -17.48
N VAL A 42 -27.78 -0.13 -17.80
CA VAL A 42 -27.91 1.33 -17.65
C VAL A 42 -27.85 1.73 -16.17
N ASN A 43 -28.52 1.00 -15.28
CA ASN A 43 -28.44 1.23 -13.84
C ASN A 43 -27.01 1.01 -13.31
N GLN A 44 -26.31 0.00 -13.81
CA GLN A 44 -24.93 -0.28 -13.42
C GLN A 44 -23.96 0.78 -13.92
N VAL A 45 -24.14 1.28 -15.13
CA VAL A 45 -23.34 2.41 -15.67
C VAL A 45 -23.61 3.69 -14.88
N GLN A 46 -24.83 3.93 -14.43
CA GLN A 46 -25.15 5.06 -13.55
C GLN A 46 -24.53 4.89 -12.15
N ALA A 47 -24.53 3.67 -11.59
CA ALA A 47 -23.89 3.36 -10.32
C ALA A 47 -22.35 3.48 -10.38
N LEU A 48 -21.73 3.07 -11.48
CA LEU A 48 -20.29 3.28 -11.69
C LEU A 48 -19.94 4.77 -11.81
N GLN A 49 -20.76 5.55 -12.52
CA GLN A 49 -20.53 6.98 -12.64
C GLN A 49 -20.63 7.71 -11.29
N SER A 50 -21.60 7.36 -10.45
CA SER A 50 -21.69 7.93 -9.10
C SER A 50 -20.51 7.50 -8.23
N GLN A 51 -20.06 6.25 -8.35
CA GLN A 51 -18.89 5.76 -7.62
C GLN A 51 -17.60 6.48 -8.03
N VAL A 52 -17.42 6.81 -9.30
CA VAL A 52 -16.27 7.62 -9.77
C VAL A 52 -16.28 9.01 -9.14
N GLN A 53 -17.45 9.66 -9.04
CA GLN A 53 -17.57 10.97 -8.39
C GLN A 53 -17.23 10.90 -6.90
N VAL A 54 -17.65 9.83 -6.21
CA VAL A 54 -17.32 9.61 -4.80
C VAL A 54 -15.82 9.37 -4.61
N LEU A 55 -15.21 8.54 -5.46
CA LEU A 55 -13.78 8.26 -5.39
C LEU A 55 -12.94 9.52 -5.68
N GLN A 56 -13.37 10.35 -6.62
CA GLN A 56 -12.74 11.66 -6.84
C GLN A 56 -12.80 12.51 -5.58
N GLY A 57 -13.99 12.71 -4.99
CA GLY A 57 -14.11 13.46 -3.75
C GLY A 57 -13.22 12.93 -2.61
N GLN A 58 -13.04 11.60 -2.53
CA GLN A 58 -12.16 10.98 -1.55
C GLN A 58 -10.67 11.23 -1.85
N ILE A 59 -10.28 11.29 -3.13
CA ILE A 59 -8.93 11.69 -3.56
C ILE A 59 -8.67 13.15 -3.21
N GLU A 60 -9.62 14.06 -3.47
CA GLU A 60 -9.46 15.47 -3.10
C GLU A 60 -9.27 15.64 -1.58
N GLU A 61 -10.05 14.93 -0.77
CA GLU A 61 -9.92 14.93 0.69
C GLU A 61 -8.55 14.40 1.14
N LEU A 62 -8.11 13.26 0.61
CA LEU A 62 -6.80 12.69 0.92
C LEU A 62 -5.65 13.64 0.54
N ARG A 63 -5.76 14.33 -0.61
CA ARG A 63 -4.78 15.32 -1.03
C ARG A 63 -4.74 16.52 -0.10
N HIS A 64 -5.90 16.98 0.37
CA HIS A 64 -5.96 18.06 1.35
C HIS A 64 -5.30 17.67 2.68
N GLN A 65 -5.66 16.51 3.23
CA GLN A 65 -5.08 15.99 4.47
C GLN A 65 -3.56 15.83 4.38
N LEU A 66 -3.06 15.37 3.22
CA LEU A 66 -1.62 15.24 2.98
C LEU A 66 -0.92 16.60 2.95
N SER A 67 -1.51 17.60 2.30
CA SER A 67 -1.00 18.98 2.29
C SER A 67 -0.98 19.58 3.71
N GLU A 68 -2.04 19.41 4.49
CA GLU A 68 -2.11 19.86 5.87
C GLU A 68 -1.09 19.17 6.78
N ALA A 69 -0.91 17.85 6.62
CA ALA A 69 0.07 17.09 7.38
C ALA A 69 1.51 17.54 7.07
N GLN A 70 1.82 17.79 5.79
CA GLN A 70 3.11 18.33 5.37
C GLN A 70 3.36 19.74 5.93
N GLY A 71 2.35 20.62 5.89
CA GLY A 71 2.42 21.95 6.52
C GLY A 71 2.73 21.86 8.01
N ARG A 72 1.97 21.04 8.74
CA ARG A 72 2.21 20.78 10.17
C ARG A 72 3.60 20.21 10.46
N ALA A 73 4.13 19.35 9.60
CA ALA A 73 5.47 18.80 9.75
C ALA A 73 6.55 19.89 9.57
N LYS A 74 6.37 20.78 8.60
CA LYS A 74 7.28 21.90 8.35
C LYS A 74 7.28 22.90 9.50
N ASP A 75 6.11 23.24 10.04
CA ASP A 75 5.98 24.16 11.17
C ASP A 75 6.64 23.58 12.43
N GLN A 76 6.45 22.27 12.68
CA GLN A 76 7.14 21.57 13.77
C GLN A 76 8.66 21.59 13.61
N TYR A 77 9.17 21.44 12.39
CA TYR A 77 10.61 21.51 12.13
C TYR A 77 11.18 22.89 12.45
N ILE A 78 10.47 23.96 12.06
CA ILE A 78 10.88 25.34 12.34
C ILE A 78 10.84 25.64 13.86
N ASP A 79 9.84 25.13 14.59
CA ASP A 79 9.79 25.26 16.06
C ASP A 79 10.95 24.52 16.73
N LEU A 80 11.24 23.28 16.31
CA LEU A 80 12.35 22.50 16.85
C LEU A 80 13.69 23.20 16.61
N ASP A 81 13.93 23.75 15.42
CA ASP A 81 15.15 24.51 15.11
C ASP A 81 15.26 25.77 15.97
N SER A 82 14.17 26.52 16.09
CA SER A 82 14.10 27.72 16.95
C SER A 82 14.37 27.40 18.43
N ARG A 83 13.90 26.24 18.91
CA ARG A 83 14.13 25.77 20.29
C ARG A 83 15.56 25.28 20.49
N ILE A 84 16.13 24.55 19.52
CA ILE A 84 17.52 24.11 19.55
C ILE A 84 18.45 25.31 19.56
N GLY A 85 18.24 26.29 18.67
CA GLY A 85 19.03 27.52 18.67
C GLY A 85 18.92 28.30 19.98
N ARG A 86 17.76 28.28 20.65
CA ARG A 86 17.60 28.87 21.99
C ARG A 86 18.35 28.09 23.08
N ILE A 87 18.34 26.75 23.03
CA ILE A 87 19.04 25.89 23.99
C ILE A 87 20.56 25.97 23.78
N GLU A 88 21.01 26.00 22.53
CA GLU A 88 22.41 26.14 22.15
C GLU A 88 22.92 27.54 22.48
N GLY A 89 22.14 28.59 22.19
CA GLY A 89 22.47 29.97 22.58
C GLY A 89 22.50 30.19 24.10
N ARG A 90 21.70 29.42 24.87
CA ARG A 90 21.76 29.41 26.34
C ARG A 90 22.91 28.56 26.88
N SER A 91 23.37 27.54 26.14
CA SER A 91 24.47 26.66 26.54
C SER A 91 25.85 27.17 26.11
N GLY A 92 25.93 28.01 25.07
CA GLY A 92 27.17 28.54 24.50
C GLY A 92 27.61 29.92 25.01
N GLY A 93 26.88 30.54 25.94
CA GLY A 93 27.14 31.90 26.39
C GLY A 93 26.86 32.11 27.87
N ALA A 94 27.89 31.92 28.69
CA ALA A 94 28.14 32.48 30.02
C ALA A 94 26.95 32.80 30.95
N MET A 95 26.94 32.12 32.09
CA MET A 95 26.48 32.69 33.35
C MET A 95 27.30 33.94 33.72
N ALA A 96 26.62 35.06 34.05
CA ALA A 96 26.82 35.85 35.28
C ALA A 96 25.89 37.09 35.34
N PRO A 97 25.52 37.62 36.53
CA PRO A 97 25.28 36.99 37.82
C PRO A 97 23.82 37.17 38.30
N ALA A 98 23.46 36.42 39.34
CA ALA A 98 22.32 36.74 40.17
C ALA A 98 22.57 38.06 40.94
N ALA A 99 21.57 38.93 40.94
CA ALA A 99 21.30 39.85 42.04
C ALA A 99 19.78 39.84 42.27
N SER A 100 19.36 39.07 43.28
CA SER A 100 18.09 39.29 43.98
C SER A 100 18.31 40.30 45.12
N PRO A 101 17.26 40.93 45.66
CA PRO A 101 16.45 40.22 46.65
C PRO A 101 14.94 40.29 46.38
N ALA A 102 14.26 39.27 46.89
CA ALA A 102 12.81 39.14 47.01
C ALA A 102 12.19 40.21 47.94
N PRO A 103 10.85 40.20 48.08
CA PRO A 103 10.35 39.60 49.32
C PRO A 103 9.30 38.51 49.07
N ALA A 104 9.21 37.66 50.08
CA ALA A 104 8.35 36.50 50.19
C ALA A 104 6.87 36.87 50.16
N ASP A 105 6.06 35.99 49.55
CA ASP A 105 4.77 35.63 50.09
C ASP A 105 4.62 34.10 50.10
N GLN A 106 4.14 33.60 51.23
CA GLN A 106 4.13 32.20 51.60
C GLN A 106 2.93 31.47 50.99
N GLY A 107 3.14 30.23 50.53
CA GLY A 107 2.03 29.36 50.16
C GLY A 107 2.45 28.04 49.53
N LEU A 108 3.11 27.17 50.29
CA LEU A 108 3.25 25.75 49.94
C LEU A 108 2.89 24.90 51.15
N GLN A 109 1.70 24.30 51.14
CA GLN A 109 1.44 23.03 51.81
C GLN A 109 0.51 22.17 50.93
N ASP A 110 0.85 20.88 50.88
CA ASP A 110 0.15 19.74 50.28
C ASP A 110 0.24 19.52 48.76
N ILE A 111 1.29 18.81 48.34
CA ILE A 111 1.12 17.63 47.47
C ILE A 111 1.97 16.47 47.99
N GLU A 112 1.23 15.41 48.32
CA GLU A 112 1.57 14.12 48.88
C GLU A 112 2.58 13.32 48.03
N LEU A 113 3.60 12.77 48.70
CA LEU A 113 4.59 11.86 48.12
C LEU A 113 3.93 10.50 47.81
N GLY A 114 3.55 10.28 46.55
CA GLY A 114 3.22 8.97 46.01
C GLY A 114 4.48 8.18 45.69
N THR A 115 4.78 7.17 46.51
CA THR A 115 5.79 6.12 46.28
C THR A 115 5.51 5.33 44.99
N PRO A 116 6.50 5.09 44.11
CA PRO A 116 6.39 4.09 43.06
C PRO A 116 6.69 2.69 43.65
N PRO A 117 5.87 1.65 43.35
CA PRO A 117 6.21 0.29 43.73
C PRO A 117 7.26 -0.28 42.77
N GLN A 118 8.33 -0.84 43.35
CA GLN A 118 9.21 -1.80 42.69
C GLN A 118 8.62 -3.21 42.85
N GLY A 119 8.68 -4.00 41.78
CA GLY A 119 8.59 -5.47 41.78
C GLY A 119 9.30 -5.94 40.51
N ASP A 120 10.50 -6.53 40.66
CA ASP A 120 10.76 -7.97 40.57
C ASP A 120 10.76 -8.47 39.11
N THR A 121 11.63 -9.32 38.57
CA THR A 121 12.84 -10.04 39.00
C THR A 121 13.36 -10.69 37.72
N ASN A 122 14.66 -10.58 37.46
CA ASN A 122 15.54 -11.67 37.00
C ASN A 122 15.03 -12.76 36.03
N SER A 123 15.67 -12.83 34.84
CA SER A 123 16.24 -14.07 34.28
C SER A 123 17.25 -13.64 33.19
N LEU A 124 18.58 -13.79 33.38
CA LEU A 124 19.39 -14.98 33.05
C LEU A 124 19.10 -15.48 31.62
N THR A 125 20.01 -15.63 30.66
CA THR A 125 21.49 -15.67 30.64
C THR A 125 21.96 -15.68 29.15
N PRO A 126 23.26 -15.51 28.87
CA PRO A 126 23.88 -15.42 27.53
C PRO A 126 24.14 -16.79 26.89
N ASP A 127 24.16 -16.87 25.55
CA ASP A 127 24.82 -17.96 24.83
C ASP A 127 25.14 -17.59 23.36
N ASP A 128 26.42 -17.78 23.02
CA ASP A 128 27.04 -18.16 21.74
C ASP A 128 26.55 -17.61 20.37
N ALA A 129 27.45 -16.88 19.70
CA ALA A 129 28.12 -17.28 18.45
C ALA A 129 28.68 -16.01 17.75
N GLN A 130 29.98 -15.69 17.81
CA GLN A 130 31.10 -16.35 17.12
C GLN A 130 31.00 -16.26 15.58
N LEU A 131 31.95 -15.50 14.97
CA LEU A 131 32.52 -15.61 13.61
C LEU A 131 31.54 -15.45 12.42
N ALA A 132 31.79 -14.80 11.30
CA ALA A 132 32.90 -14.08 10.68
C ALA A 132 32.31 -13.41 9.40
N PRO A 133 32.95 -12.40 8.80
CA PRO A 133 32.64 -11.98 7.43
C PRO A 133 33.07 -13.07 6.43
N PRO A 134 32.30 -13.38 5.37
CA PRO A 134 32.85 -14.16 4.27
C PRO A 134 33.68 -13.23 3.38
N ASP A 135 35.00 -13.42 3.43
CA ASP A 135 35.94 -12.94 2.42
C ASP A 135 36.23 -14.04 1.39
N ASP A 136 36.38 -13.56 0.16
CA ASP A 136 37.25 -14.03 -0.94
C ASP A 136 36.76 -15.00 -2.04
N ALA A 137 37.11 -14.54 -3.25
CA ALA A 137 37.38 -15.18 -4.54
C ALA A 137 36.27 -16.00 -5.22
N GLY A 138 35.90 -15.76 -6.47
CA GLY A 138 36.53 -14.97 -7.53
C GLY A 138 36.24 -15.66 -8.86
N ALA A 139 35.81 -14.91 -9.88
CA ALA A 139 36.13 -15.15 -11.29
C ALA A 139 35.42 -14.15 -12.20
N SER A 140 36.25 -13.28 -12.80
CA SER A 140 36.15 -12.78 -14.17
C SER A 140 35.01 -11.84 -14.55
N ALA A 141 35.34 -10.55 -14.45
CA ALA A 141 34.93 -9.57 -15.46
C ALA A 141 35.48 -9.96 -16.85
N PRO A 142 34.77 -9.61 -17.92
CA PRO A 142 35.40 -9.00 -19.08
C PRO A 142 35.07 -7.51 -19.07
N MET A 143 36.10 -6.70 -18.84
CA MET A 143 36.10 -5.33 -19.32
C MET A 143 36.26 -5.37 -20.84
N ALA A 144 35.27 -4.84 -21.55
CA ALA A 144 35.48 -4.20 -22.83
C ALA A 144 35.01 -2.75 -22.69
N SER A 145 35.98 -1.86 -22.59
CA SER A 145 35.84 -0.42 -22.72
C SER A 145 35.32 -0.07 -24.12
N ASP A 146 34.36 0.84 -24.22
CA ASP A 146 34.62 2.22 -24.66
C ASP A 146 33.32 2.86 -25.18
N SER A 147 32.76 3.79 -24.41
CA SER A 147 32.28 5.06 -24.98
C SER A 147 32.25 6.11 -23.89
N THR A 148 33.05 7.13 -24.15
CA THR A 148 33.29 8.33 -23.35
C THR A 148 32.05 9.23 -23.27
N ALA A 149 31.86 9.81 -22.09
CA ALA A 149 31.19 11.08 -21.77
C ALA A 149 29.80 11.38 -22.37
N ALA A 150 28.81 11.46 -21.47
CA ALA A 150 28.01 12.68 -21.33
C ALA A 150 27.24 12.61 -19.99
N ASP A 151 27.52 13.56 -19.11
CA ASP A 151 26.49 14.17 -18.28
C ASP A 151 25.27 14.44 -19.16
N LEU A 152 24.09 13.93 -18.77
CA LEU A 152 22.75 14.42 -19.10
C LEU A 152 21.76 13.41 -18.48
N VAL A 153 20.96 13.92 -17.55
CA VAL A 153 19.69 13.39 -17.06
C VAL A 153 19.01 12.48 -18.10
N PRO A 154 18.47 11.29 -17.75
CA PRO A 154 17.70 10.49 -18.70
C PRO A 154 16.39 11.22 -19.01
N ASP A 155 16.47 12.20 -19.90
CA ASP A 155 15.32 12.95 -20.38
C ASP A 155 14.60 12.09 -21.42
N THR A 156 13.42 11.62 -21.00
CA THR A 156 12.45 10.84 -21.76
C THR A 156 12.97 9.50 -22.30
N ALA A 157 12.77 8.48 -21.48
CA ALA A 157 12.58 7.14 -21.99
C ALA A 157 11.58 7.12 -23.15
N ASP A 158 11.89 6.34 -24.18
CA ASP A 158 10.96 6.07 -25.26
C ASP A 158 9.62 5.59 -24.67
N PRO A 159 8.51 6.32 -24.89
CA PRO A 159 7.22 6.00 -24.28
C PRO A 159 6.71 4.62 -24.71
N GLU A 160 7.11 4.10 -25.87
CA GLU A 160 6.77 2.72 -26.25
C GLU A 160 7.57 1.68 -25.46
N ALA A 161 8.82 1.96 -25.14
CA ALA A 161 9.65 1.07 -24.32
C ALA A 161 9.16 1.03 -22.87
N GLU A 162 8.82 2.20 -22.30
CA GLU A 162 8.23 2.34 -20.97
C GLU A 162 6.93 1.52 -20.87
N LYS A 163 6.00 1.75 -21.82
CA LYS A 163 4.72 1.03 -21.86
C LYS A 163 4.91 -0.49 -21.95
N ARG A 164 5.84 -0.95 -22.79
CA ARG A 164 6.11 -2.39 -22.96
C ARG A 164 6.63 -3.03 -21.68
N ALA A 165 7.55 -2.37 -20.98
CA ALA A 165 8.10 -2.85 -19.71
C ALA A 165 7.01 -2.92 -18.63
N TYR A 166 6.14 -1.91 -18.57
CA TYR A 166 4.98 -1.90 -17.67
C TYR A 166 3.99 -3.04 -17.99
N ASP A 167 3.62 -3.22 -19.26
CA ASP A 167 2.66 -4.25 -19.69
C ASP A 167 3.17 -5.68 -19.42
N GLU A 168 4.48 -5.90 -19.50
CA GLU A 168 5.13 -7.16 -19.18
C GLU A 168 5.08 -7.46 -17.68
N ALA A 169 5.40 -6.46 -16.84
CA ALA A 169 5.28 -6.55 -15.39
C ALA A 169 3.83 -6.82 -14.95
N PHE A 170 2.89 -6.14 -15.61
CA PHE A 170 1.47 -6.24 -15.31
C PHE A 170 0.85 -7.56 -15.80
N SER A 171 1.36 -8.16 -16.89
CA SER A 171 0.93 -9.50 -17.32
C SER A 171 1.31 -10.57 -16.30
N ALA A 172 2.52 -10.50 -15.72
CA ALA A 172 2.92 -11.40 -14.64
C ALA A 172 2.00 -11.28 -13.41
N LEU A 173 1.52 -10.07 -13.11
CA LEU A 173 0.54 -9.83 -12.03
C LEU A 173 -0.79 -10.56 -12.31
N LYS A 174 -1.32 -10.42 -13.53
CA LYS A 174 -2.57 -11.08 -13.96
C LYS A 174 -2.46 -12.60 -13.95
N ASP A 175 -1.29 -13.13 -14.25
CA ASP A 175 -1.01 -14.57 -14.23
C ASP A 175 -0.84 -15.13 -12.81
N GLY A 176 -0.94 -14.30 -11.77
CA GLY A 176 -0.71 -14.69 -10.37
C GLY A 176 0.77 -14.87 -10.00
N ARG A 177 1.70 -14.47 -10.87
CA ARG A 177 3.16 -14.52 -10.63
C ARG A 177 3.63 -13.26 -9.91
N TYR A 178 3.13 -13.04 -8.70
CA TYR A 178 3.37 -11.81 -7.91
C TYR A 178 4.85 -11.53 -7.65
N SER A 179 5.65 -12.55 -7.34
CA SER A 179 7.09 -12.39 -7.08
C SER A 179 7.88 -11.95 -8.31
N GLU A 180 7.51 -12.45 -9.50
CA GLU A 180 8.12 -12.01 -10.76
C GLU A 180 7.63 -10.61 -11.14
N SER A 181 6.33 -10.34 -10.95
CA SER A 181 5.74 -9.01 -11.19
C SER A 181 6.41 -7.92 -10.33
N ALA A 182 6.58 -8.16 -9.03
CA ALA A 182 7.24 -7.23 -8.12
C ALA A 182 8.69 -6.91 -8.56
N ARG A 183 9.47 -7.92 -8.97
CA ARG A 183 10.83 -7.69 -9.50
C ARG A 183 10.82 -6.84 -10.75
N ARG A 184 9.86 -7.07 -11.66
CA ARG A 184 9.73 -6.31 -12.90
C ARG A 184 9.30 -4.86 -12.62
N PHE A 185 8.37 -4.63 -11.69
CA PHE A 185 7.99 -3.27 -11.29
C PHE A 185 9.12 -2.51 -10.59
N GLN A 186 9.91 -3.15 -9.73
CA GLN A 186 11.11 -2.53 -9.14
C GLN A 186 12.13 -2.15 -10.21
N THR A 187 12.36 -3.03 -11.19
CA THR A 187 13.26 -2.76 -12.32
C THR A 187 12.75 -1.60 -13.16
N TYR A 188 11.44 -1.59 -13.44
CA TYR A 188 10.76 -0.53 -14.18
C TYR A 188 10.94 0.84 -13.49
N ILE A 189 10.73 0.92 -12.17
CA ILE A 189 10.91 2.17 -11.41
C ILE A 189 12.38 2.65 -11.43
N ALA A 190 13.34 1.72 -11.37
CA ALA A 190 14.76 2.06 -11.44
C ALA A 190 15.19 2.53 -12.85
N GLN A 191 14.55 1.97 -13.89
CA GLN A 191 14.86 2.25 -15.29
C GLN A 191 14.12 3.48 -15.83
N TYR A 192 12.95 3.76 -15.28
CA TYR A 192 12.07 4.87 -15.63
C TYR A 192 11.70 5.63 -14.35
N PRO A 193 12.60 6.44 -13.76
CA PRO A 193 12.30 7.16 -12.52
C PRO A 193 11.31 8.32 -12.73
N ASP A 194 11.34 8.94 -13.90
CA ASP A 194 10.51 10.10 -14.28
C ASP A 194 9.42 9.75 -15.31
N GLY A 195 9.17 8.46 -15.57
CA GLY A 195 8.16 8.00 -16.54
C GLY A 195 6.72 8.25 -16.08
N ASP A 196 5.81 8.48 -17.01
CA ASP A 196 4.39 8.75 -16.73
C ASP A 196 3.70 7.61 -15.96
N LEU A 197 4.10 6.36 -16.21
CA LEU A 197 3.54 5.17 -15.58
C LEU A 197 4.30 4.76 -14.29
N THR A 198 5.36 5.48 -13.93
CA THR A 198 6.18 5.23 -12.72
C THR A 198 5.38 5.39 -11.45
N GLY A 199 4.59 6.46 -11.34
CA GLY A 199 3.68 6.63 -10.22
C GLY A 199 2.69 5.47 -10.09
N ASN A 200 2.23 4.91 -11.21
CA ASN A 200 1.32 3.76 -11.22
C ASN A 200 2.02 2.45 -10.81
N ALA A 201 3.27 2.24 -11.23
CA ALA A 201 4.05 1.05 -10.90
C ALA A 201 4.21 0.82 -9.39
N TYR A 202 4.26 1.88 -8.57
CA TYR A 202 4.33 1.76 -7.11
C TYR A 202 3.09 1.11 -6.48
N TYR A 203 1.93 1.14 -7.12
CA TYR A 203 0.69 0.55 -6.57
C TYR A 203 0.63 -0.98 -6.69
N TRP A 204 1.53 -1.58 -7.47
CA TRP A 204 1.52 -3.01 -7.79
C TRP A 204 2.61 -3.81 -7.07
N LEU A 205 3.36 -3.15 -6.18
CA LEU A 205 4.40 -3.72 -5.32
C LEU A 205 3.86 -4.09 -3.94
#